data_AF-A0A1H9USI2-F1
#
_entry.id   AF-A0A1H9USI2-F1
#
_cell.length_a   1.000
_cell.length_b   1.000
_cell.length_c   1.000
_cell.angle_alpha   90.00
_cell.angle_beta   90.00
_cell.angle_gamma   90.00
#
_symmetry.space_group_name_H-M   'P 1'
#
loop_
_entity.id
_entity.type
_entity.pdbx_description
1 polymer ?
#
loop_
_entity_poly.entity_id
_entity_poly.type
_entity_poly.pdbx_seq_one_letter_code
_entity_poly.pdbx_strand_id
1 'polypeptide(L)'
;MSQFNGNKNMDDVFKSMNKKLDISKQEQNDIHSQMNKKISRISKRTPKRPKWKYYLSLTAASIIIVVLSLPLFSNIIHERTGNEGIYQILNEVGYQEVVHKEEVETGVVVFYAPDIQTNDMDTEVAELGAIFIEKTLWGWEETFDRGAYTTSINEEVTNITSQYLSQSHSQSPFPMIYGEIMNPNIVEIKVINLESNKEYEAEITIKESHKIWFVFVDNNEETNYEVQGLSEKGEVVTSNLVNEDESSSGIDLVDE
;
A
#
# COMPACT_ATOMS: atom_id res chain seq x y z
N MET A 1 3.62 37.87 76.26
CA MET A 1 4.07 37.18 75.04
C MET A 1 4.95 38.13 74.26
N SER A 2 6.15 37.66 73.92
CA SER A 2 7.36 38.46 73.66
C SER A 2 7.50 38.89 72.19
N GLN A 3 7.98 40.12 71.98
CA GLN A 3 8.33 40.69 70.69
C GLN A 3 9.75 40.27 70.28
N PHE A 4 9.88 39.78 69.05
CA PHE A 4 11.15 39.41 68.41
C PHE A 4 11.98 40.66 68.08
N ASN A 5 13.19 40.73 68.63
CA ASN A 5 14.21 41.73 68.30
C ASN A 5 15.46 40.96 67.83
N GLY A 6 15.81 41.08 66.56
CA GLY A 6 16.94 40.32 66.01
C GLY A 6 17.19 40.57 64.54
N ASN A 7 17.58 41.79 64.15
CA ASN A 7 18.20 41.99 62.84
C ASN A 7 19.11 43.24 62.79
N LYS A 8 20.31 43.14 63.37
CA LYS A 8 21.37 44.17 63.25
C LYS A 8 22.81 43.63 63.12
N ASN A 9 23.00 42.33 62.88
CA ASN A 9 24.34 41.72 63.02
C ASN A 9 24.97 41.17 61.71
N MET A 10 24.30 41.26 60.56
CA MET A 10 24.89 40.77 59.30
C MET A 10 25.70 41.83 58.53
N ASP A 11 25.32 43.10 58.60
CA ASP A 11 25.98 44.14 57.80
C ASP A 11 27.41 44.45 58.28
N ASP A 12 27.69 44.29 59.58
CA ASP A 12 29.02 44.50 60.14
C ASP A 12 30.00 43.37 59.76
N VAL A 13 29.51 42.15 59.54
CA VAL A 13 30.34 41.02 59.11
C VAL A 13 30.84 41.23 57.68
N PHE A 14 29.98 41.68 56.76
CA PHE A 14 30.35 41.91 55.37
C PHE A 14 31.28 43.12 55.17
N LYS A 15 31.12 44.20 55.96
CA LYS A 15 32.07 45.33 55.93
C LYS A 15 33.46 44.96 56.45
N SER A 16 33.57 44.00 57.36
CA SER A 16 34.86 43.56 57.92
C SER A 16 35.68 42.69 56.95
N MET A 17 35.05 42.01 55.99
CA MET A 17 35.75 41.14 55.03
C MET A 17 36.39 41.90 53.88
N ASN A 18 35.92 43.11 53.55
CA ASN A 18 36.45 43.89 52.43
C ASN A 18 37.78 44.61 52.74
N LYS A 19 38.30 44.48 53.98
CA LYS A 19 39.54 45.15 54.42
C LYS A 19 40.76 44.21 54.48
N LYS A 20 40.67 42.96 54.04
CA LYS A 20 41.72 41.94 54.29
C LYS A 20 42.33 41.25 53.08
N LEU A 21 42.09 41.71 51.86
CA LEU A 21 42.74 41.16 50.67
C LEU A 21 43.23 42.27 49.75
N ASP A 22 44.18 43.06 50.23
CA ASP A 22 45.06 43.83 49.35
C ASP A 22 46.18 42.88 48.88
N ILE A 23 45.79 41.92 48.03
CA ILE A 23 46.74 40.99 47.41
C ILE A 23 47.63 41.83 46.49
N SER A 24 48.93 41.88 46.79
CA SER A 24 49.82 42.70 45.98
C SER A 24 49.88 42.17 44.54
N LYS A 25 50.13 43.04 43.56
CA LYS A 25 50.31 42.64 42.15
C LYS A 25 51.36 41.53 41.98
N GLN A 26 52.32 41.44 42.90
CA GLN A 26 53.35 40.42 42.90
C GLN A 26 52.80 39.03 43.28
N GLU A 27 51.88 38.95 44.24
CA GLU A 27 51.22 37.71 44.64
C GLU A 27 50.24 37.22 43.55
N GLN A 28 49.53 38.12 42.88
CA GLN A 28 48.71 37.76 41.72
C GLN A 28 49.55 37.13 40.60
N ASN A 29 50.71 37.72 40.30
CA ASN A 29 51.61 37.19 39.28
C ASN A 29 52.18 35.83 39.65
N ASP A 30 52.48 35.60 40.94
CA ASP A 30 52.98 34.30 41.39
C ASP A 30 51.90 33.20 41.31
N ILE A 31 50.65 33.54 41.69
CA ILE A 31 49.50 32.63 41.55
C ILE A 31 49.29 32.25 40.07
N HIS A 32 49.38 33.22 39.15
CA HIS A 32 49.28 32.95 37.71
C HIS A 32 50.42 32.05 37.20
N SER A 33 51.65 32.27 37.67
CA SER A 33 52.81 31.44 37.28
C SER A 33 52.65 29.99 37.76
N GLN A 34 52.18 29.80 38.99
CA GLN A 34 51.96 28.48 39.57
C GLN A 34 50.82 27.73 38.87
N MET A 35 49.73 28.43 38.50
CA MET A 35 48.64 27.86 37.70
C MET A 35 49.14 27.38 36.32
N ASN A 36 49.89 28.21 35.59
CA ASN A 36 50.43 27.82 34.28
C ASN A 36 51.41 26.63 34.36
N LYS A 37 52.22 26.57 35.41
CA LYS A 37 53.14 25.44 35.64
C LYS A 37 52.42 24.14 35.99
N LYS A 38 51.24 24.22 36.60
CA LYS A 38 50.39 23.05 36.91
C LYS A 38 49.65 22.54 35.68
N ILE A 39 49.13 23.46 34.84
CA ILE A 39 48.42 23.11 33.59
C ILE A 39 49.35 22.41 32.60
N SER A 40 50.60 22.88 32.45
CA SER A 40 51.59 22.26 31.55
C SER A 40 52.09 20.88 31.99
N ARG A 41 51.93 20.48 33.26
CA ARG A 41 52.32 19.13 33.74
C ARG A 41 51.23 18.08 33.57
N ILE A 42 49.97 18.49 33.45
CA ILE A 42 48.82 17.57 33.32
C ILE A 42 48.65 17.06 31.87
N SER A 43 49.26 17.70 30.86
CA SER A 43 49.17 17.25 29.46
C SER A 43 50.14 16.11 29.07
N LYS A 44 50.57 15.29 30.03
CA LYS A 44 51.30 14.04 29.72
C LYS A 44 50.36 12.99 29.12
N ARG A 45 50.27 13.02 27.78
CA ARG A 45 50.09 11.89 26.84
C ARG A 45 49.30 10.70 27.39
N THR A 46 47.98 10.71 27.23
CA THR A 46 47.25 9.47 26.99
C THR A 46 47.59 8.99 25.56
N PRO A 47 47.98 7.72 25.37
CA PRO A 47 48.25 7.21 24.03
C PRO A 47 46.94 7.27 23.22
N LYS A 48 46.95 8.00 22.11
CA LYS A 48 45.85 8.01 21.12
C LYS A 48 45.67 6.58 20.63
N ARG A 49 44.70 5.85 21.19
CA ARG A 49 44.31 4.54 20.66
C ARG A 49 43.86 4.73 19.21
N PRO A 50 44.28 3.86 18.27
CA PRO A 50 43.96 4.01 16.86
C PRO A 50 42.44 3.91 16.68
N LYS A 51 41.82 5.03 16.28
CA LYS A 51 40.36 5.14 16.08
C LYS A 51 39.79 4.10 15.13
N TRP A 52 40.62 3.55 14.24
CA TRP A 52 40.21 2.55 13.26
C TRP A 52 39.67 1.25 13.87
N LYS A 53 40.17 0.84 15.04
CA LYS A 53 39.67 -0.36 15.73
C LYS A 53 38.19 -0.25 16.14
N TYR A 54 37.73 0.96 16.44
CA TYR A 54 36.33 1.23 16.77
C TYR A 54 35.41 1.13 15.55
N TYR A 55 35.86 1.63 14.39
CA TYR A 55 35.10 1.51 13.15
C TYR A 55 34.97 0.05 12.71
N LEU A 56 36.05 -0.73 12.85
CA LEU A 56 36.06 -2.16 12.50
C LEU A 56 35.14 -2.99 13.40
N SER A 57 35.08 -2.68 14.69
CA SER A 57 34.12 -3.33 15.60
C SER A 57 32.68 -2.89 15.33
N LEU A 58 32.47 -1.62 14.94
CA LEU A 58 31.14 -1.08 14.66
C LEU A 58 30.57 -1.68 13.37
N THR A 59 31.38 -1.82 12.31
CA THR A 59 30.95 -2.46 11.06
C THR A 59 30.68 -3.95 11.23
N ALA A 60 31.49 -4.66 12.01
CA ALA A 60 31.23 -6.06 12.33
C ALA A 60 29.92 -6.22 13.13
N ALA A 61 29.69 -5.37 14.14
CA ALA A 61 28.46 -5.39 14.92
C ALA A 61 27.22 -5.06 14.06
N SER A 62 27.30 -4.09 13.16
CA SER A 62 26.17 -3.76 12.26
C SER A 62 25.85 -4.90 11.31
N ILE A 63 26.85 -5.58 10.75
CA ILE A 63 26.63 -6.75 9.89
C ILE A 63 25.96 -7.87 10.69
N ILE A 64 26.43 -8.14 11.91
CA ILE A 64 25.81 -9.16 12.78
C ILE A 64 24.36 -8.81 13.09
N ILE A 65 24.04 -7.55 13.39
CA ILE A 65 22.66 -7.11 13.64
C ILE A 65 21.78 -7.31 12.40
N VAL A 66 22.27 -6.95 11.21
CA VAL A 66 21.54 -7.17 9.95
C VAL A 66 21.32 -8.66 9.71
N VAL A 67 22.34 -9.50 9.87
CA VAL A 67 22.23 -10.95 9.66
C VAL A 67 21.29 -11.61 10.68
N LEU A 68 21.34 -11.18 11.94
CA LEU A 68 20.45 -11.67 13.00
C LEU A 68 19.01 -11.18 12.85
N SER A 69 18.77 -10.07 12.14
CA SER A 69 17.42 -9.58 11.88
C SER A 69 16.77 -10.23 10.64
N LEU A 70 17.54 -10.81 9.71
CA LEU A 70 17.00 -11.51 8.53
C LEU A 70 15.92 -12.56 8.85
N PRO A 71 16.03 -13.42 9.89
CA PRO A 71 15.01 -14.40 10.23
C PRO A 71 13.71 -13.77 10.79
N LEU A 72 13.79 -12.56 11.34
CA LEU A 72 12.60 -11.83 11.81
C LEU A 72 11.82 -11.25 10.62
N PHE A 73 12.52 -10.86 9.55
CA PHE A 73 11.90 -10.40 8.31
C PHE A 73 11.44 -11.55 7.40
N SER A 74 12.04 -12.74 7.49
CA SER A 74 11.67 -13.86 6.61
C SER A 74 10.24 -14.33 6.81
N ASN A 75 9.71 -14.29 8.04
CA ASN A 75 8.33 -14.69 8.32
C ASN A 75 7.31 -13.70 7.71
N ILE A 76 7.61 -12.40 7.76
CA ILE A 76 6.79 -11.35 7.13
C ILE A 76 6.79 -11.51 5.60
N ILE A 77 7.92 -11.92 5.02
CA ILE A 77 8.03 -12.16 3.58
C ILE A 77 7.31 -13.48 3.17
N HIS A 78 7.30 -14.50 4.03
CA HIS A 78 6.64 -15.78 3.72
C HIS A 78 5.11 -15.70 3.72
N GLU A 79 4.49 -15.02 4.70
CA GLU A 79 3.03 -14.78 4.69
C GLU A 79 2.61 -13.98 3.44
N ARG A 80 3.43 -13.03 3.00
CA ARG A 80 3.14 -12.19 1.83
C ARG A 80 3.40 -12.86 0.48
N THR A 81 4.13 -13.97 0.42
CA THR A 81 4.48 -14.64 -0.85
C THR A 81 3.60 -15.87 -1.14
N GLY A 82 2.89 -16.40 -0.15
CA GLY A 82 1.86 -17.42 -0.33
C GLY A 82 0.53 -16.84 -0.83
N ASN A 83 -0.43 -17.71 -1.14
CA ASN A 83 -1.79 -17.30 -1.53
C ASN A 83 -2.52 -16.53 -0.41
N GLU A 84 -2.03 -16.60 0.83
CA GLU A 84 -2.58 -15.89 2.00
C GLU A 84 -2.62 -14.38 1.80
N GLY A 85 -1.60 -13.78 1.16
CA GLY A 85 -1.57 -12.35 0.86
C GLY A 85 -2.69 -11.89 -0.08
N ILE A 86 -3.04 -12.71 -1.09
CA ILE A 86 -4.16 -12.44 -1.98
C ILE A 86 -5.48 -12.40 -1.19
N TYR A 87 -5.71 -13.39 -0.33
CA TYR A 87 -6.94 -13.44 0.46
C TYR A 87 -7.03 -12.34 1.51
N GLN A 88 -5.90 -11.85 2.03
CA GLN A 88 -5.88 -10.69 2.90
C GLN A 88 -6.38 -9.44 2.16
N ILE A 89 -5.87 -9.16 0.96
CA ILE A 89 -6.31 -8.03 0.13
C ILE A 89 -7.80 -8.18 -0.22
N LEU A 90 -8.24 -9.39 -0.58
CA LEU A 90 -9.64 -9.65 -0.89
C LEU A 90 -10.57 -9.40 0.30
N ASN A 91 -10.16 -9.76 1.53
CA ASN A 91 -10.93 -9.48 2.74
C ASN A 91 -11.10 -7.96 2.96
N GLU A 92 -10.11 -7.16 2.59
CA GLU A 92 -10.15 -5.70 2.73
C GLU A 92 -11.15 -5.06 1.75
N VAL A 93 -11.35 -5.64 0.56
CA VAL A 93 -12.34 -5.18 -0.42
C VAL A 93 -13.73 -5.82 -0.25
N GLY A 94 -13.89 -6.75 0.69
CA GLY A 94 -15.18 -7.38 1.01
C GLY A 94 -15.64 -8.42 -0.01
N TYR A 95 -14.85 -9.47 -0.23
CA TYR A 95 -15.26 -10.63 -1.03
C TYR A 95 -16.03 -11.68 -0.21
N GLN A 96 -16.99 -12.35 -0.86
CA GLN A 96 -17.61 -13.56 -0.36
C GLN A 96 -16.91 -14.80 -0.93
N GLU A 97 -16.62 -14.79 -2.24
CA GLU A 97 -16.05 -15.93 -2.95
C GLU A 97 -15.05 -15.47 -4.03
N VAL A 98 -13.96 -16.23 -4.20
CA VAL A 98 -13.10 -16.10 -5.38
C VAL A 98 -13.64 -16.97 -6.50
N VAL A 99 -14.08 -16.33 -7.57
CA VAL A 99 -14.62 -16.99 -8.77
C VAL A 99 -13.48 -17.48 -9.66
N HIS A 100 -12.52 -16.64 -10.01
CA HIS A 100 -11.39 -17.04 -10.86
C HIS A 100 -10.11 -16.27 -10.53
N LYS A 101 -8.97 -16.85 -10.89
CA LYS A 101 -7.66 -16.21 -10.78
C LYS A 101 -6.94 -16.37 -12.11
N GLU A 102 -6.67 -15.25 -12.76
CA GLU A 102 -5.92 -15.21 -14.01
C GLU A 102 -4.49 -14.74 -13.73
N GLU A 103 -3.51 -15.63 -13.91
CA GLU A 103 -2.10 -15.30 -13.71
C GLU A 103 -1.59 -14.46 -14.88
N VAL A 104 -1.04 -13.29 -14.60
CA VAL A 104 -0.44 -12.38 -15.58
C VAL A 104 1.05 -12.17 -15.28
N GLU A 105 1.79 -11.56 -16.20
CA GLU A 105 3.25 -11.45 -16.08
C GLU A 105 3.72 -10.84 -14.74
N THR A 106 2.97 -9.86 -14.24
CA THR A 106 3.32 -9.02 -13.09
C THR A 106 2.47 -9.29 -11.85
N GLY A 107 1.56 -10.27 -11.87
CA GLY A 107 0.61 -10.47 -10.78
C GLY A 107 -0.53 -11.42 -11.13
N VAL A 108 -1.69 -11.17 -10.52
CA VAL A 108 -2.90 -11.96 -10.73
C VAL A 108 -4.10 -11.04 -10.84
N VAL A 109 -4.98 -11.29 -11.81
CA VAL A 109 -6.32 -10.71 -11.84
C VAL A 109 -7.25 -11.66 -11.12
N VAL A 110 -7.90 -11.18 -10.06
CA VAL A 110 -8.85 -11.98 -9.29
C VAL A 110 -10.26 -11.52 -9.61
N PHE A 111 -11.07 -12.46 -10.07
CA PHE A 111 -12.51 -12.31 -10.20
C PHE A 111 -13.18 -12.83 -8.93
N TYR A 112 -14.06 -12.04 -8.32
CA TYR A 112 -14.67 -12.36 -7.04
C TYR A 112 -16.13 -11.92 -6.97
N ALA A 113 -16.93 -12.68 -6.23
CA ALA A 113 -18.27 -12.29 -5.84
C ALA A 113 -18.18 -11.41 -4.58
N PRO A 114 -18.74 -10.19 -4.58
CA PRO A 114 -18.68 -9.29 -3.43
C PRO A 114 -19.66 -9.70 -2.32
N ASP A 115 -19.29 -9.46 -1.06
CA ASP A 115 -20.19 -9.64 0.10
C ASP A 115 -21.12 -8.42 0.23
N ILE A 116 -22.11 -8.31 -0.67
CA ILE A 116 -23.09 -7.23 -0.67
C ILE A 116 -24.43 -7.80 -0.19
N GLN A 117 -24.79 -7.48 1.05
CA GLN A 117 -26.15 -7.72 1.55
C GLN A 117 -27.09 -6.63 1.03
N THR A 118 -27.79 -6.89 -0.06
CA THR A 118 -28.90 -6.02 -0.48
C THR A 118 -30.15 -6.38 0.33
N ASN A 119 -30.75 -5.41 1.03
CA ASN A 119 -31.94 -5.62 1.86
C ASN A 119 -33.27 -5.48 1.07
N ASP A 120 -33.21 -5.20 -0.23
CA ASP A 120 -34.40 -4.94 -1.07
C ASP A 120 -34.43 -5.88 -2.29
N MET A 121 -35.58 -6.56 -2.46
CA MET A 121 -35.80 -7.57 -3.51
C MET A 121 -35.90 -7.01 -4.95
N ASP A 122 -35.78 -5.69 -5.13
CA ASP A 122 -35.87 -4.99 -6.42
C ASP A 122 -34.54 -4.32 -6.83
N THR A 123 -33.41 -4.66 -6.19
CA THR A 123 -32.11 -3.99 -6.41
C THR A 123 -31.16 -4.77 -7.31
N GLU A 124 -30.44 -4.03 -8.15
CA GLU A 124 -29.31 -4.52 -8.95
C GLU A 124 -28.36 -5.35 -8.07
N VAL A 125 -28.16 -6.62 -8.44
CA VAL A 125 -27.22 -7.48 -7.74
C VAL A 125 -25.85 -7.23 -8.39
N ALA A 126 -24.90 -6.78 -7.59
CA ALA A 126 -23.50 -6.75 -7.96
C ALA A 126 -22.99 -8.20 -7.96
N GLU A 127 -22.74 -8.73 -9.16
CA GLU A 127 -22.46 -10.17 -9.36
C GLU A 127 -20.96 -10.46 -9.35
N LEU A 128 -20.16 -9.62 -10.03
CA LEU A 128 -18.75 -9.89 -10.26
C LEU A 128 -17.89 -8.63 -10.13
N GLY A 129 -16.87 -8.69 -9.27
CA GLY A 129 -15.76 -7.75 -9.21
C GLY A 129 -14.50 -8.32 -9.83
N ALA A 130 -13.63 -7.44 -10.34
CA ALA A 130 -12.29 -7.80 -10.78
C ALA A 130 -11.25 -6.87 -10.14
N ILE A 131 -10.15 -7.44 -9.64
CA ILE A 131 -9.04 -6.69 -9.06
C ILE A 131 -7.69 -7.23 -9.52
N PHE A 132 -6.76 -6.34 -9.87
CA PHE A 132 -5.38 -6.71 -10.11
C PHE A 132 -4.55 -6.61 -8.82
N ILE A 133 -3.87 -7.71 -8.50
CA ILE A 133 -2.97 -7.82 -7.35
C ILE A 133 -1.56 -8.04 -7.89
N GLU A 134 -0.68 -7.08 -7.64
CA GLU A 134 0.68 -7.08 -8.14
C GLU A 134 1.54 -8.06 -7.33
N LYS A 135 2.44 -8.77 -8.02
CA LYS A 135 3.46 -9.62 -7.42
C LYS A 135 4.79 -8.89 -7.38
N THR A 136 5.18 -8.43 -6.19
CA THR A 136 6.45 -7.73 -5.95
C THR A 136 7.50 -8.67 -5.33
N LEU A 137 8.74 -8.20 -5.21
CA LEU A 137 9.80 -8.92 -4.49
C LEU A 137 9.50 -9.08 -2.98
N TRP A 138 8.53 -8.35 -2.46
CA TRP A 138 8.11 -8.37 -1.05
C TRP A 138 6.79 -9.10 -0.82
N GLY A 139 6.21 -9.68 -1.88
CA GLY A 139 4.97 -10.44 -1.87
C GLY A 139 3.87 -9.81 -2.71
N TRP A 140 2.62 -10.01 -2.30
CA TRP A 140 1.45 -9.45 -2.99
C TRP A 140 1.13 -8.05 -2.49
N GLU A 141 0.83 -7.13 -3.41
CA GLU A 141 0.44 -5.76 -3.12
C GLU A 141 -0.88 -5.40 -3.83
N GLU A 142 -1.77 -4.72 -3.12
CA GLU A 142 -3.00 -4.16 -3.70
C GLU A 142 -2.63 -3.01 -4.64
N THR A 143 -3.30 -2.93 -5.78
CA THR A 143 -3.21 -1.80 -6.70
C THR A 143 -4.54 -1.05 -6.74
N PHE A 144 -4.54 0.18 -7.24
CA PHE A 144 -5.78 0.92 -7.51
C PHE A 144 -6.55 0.37 -8.72
N ASP A 145 -5.99 -0.63 -9.41
CA ASP A 145 -6.54 -1.26 -10.59
C ASP A 145 -7.59 -2.30 -10.20
N ARG A 146 -8.79 -1.78 -9.94
CA ARG A 146 -10.00 -2.54 -9.62
C ARG A 146 -11.17 -2.04 -10.45
N GLY A 147 -11.96 -2.95 -10.98
CA GLY A 147 -13.19 -2.63 -11.68
C GLY A 147 -14.34 -2.39 -10.71
N ALA A 148 -15.35 -1.65 -11.17
CA ALA A 148 -16.64 -1.65 -10.48
C ALA A 148 -17.30 -3.03 -10.60
N TYR A 149 -18.37 -3.25 -9.86
CA TYR A 149 -19.11 -4.50 -9.97
C TYR A 149 -19.92 -4.52 -11.25
N THR A 150 -19.95 -5.66 -11.94
CA THR A 150 -20.94 -5.89 -12.97
C THR A 150 -22.30 -6.03 -12.30
N THR A 151 -23.30 -5.29 -12.77
CA THR A 151 -24.66 -5.38 -12.25
C THR A 151 -25.60 -6.07 -13.23
N SER A 152 -26.55 -6.82 -12.69
CA SER A 152 -27.72 -7.27 -13.44
C SER A 152 -28.99 -6.69 -12.81
N ILE A 153 -29.94 -6.29 -13.64
CA ILE A 153 -31.26 -5.82 -13.17
C ILE A 153 -32.14 -7.01 -12.78
N ASN A 154 -31.98 -8.14 -13.48
CA ASN A 154 -32.61 -9.43 -13.23
C ASN A 154 -31.90 -10.52 -14.05
N GLU A 155 -31.52 -11.63 -13.43
CA GLU A 155 -30.94 -12.82 -14.09
C GLU A 155 -31.84 -13.41 -15.20
N GLU A 156 -33.17 -13.29 -15.09
CA GLU A 156 -34.10 -13.82 -16.09
C GLU A 156 -34.10 -13.02 -17.41
N VAL A 157 -33.65 -11.77 -17.37
CA VAL A 157 -33.68 -10.85 -18.53
C VAL A 157 -32.27 -10.57 -19.05
N THR A 158 -31.29 -10.58 -18.16
CA THR A 158 -29.92 -10.18 -18.49
C THR A 158 -29.18 -11.39 -19.07
N ASN A 159 -28.74 -11.30 -20.33
CA ASN A 159 -28.04 -12.42 -21.00
C ASN A 159 -26.57 -12.51 -20.63
N ILE A 160 -25.91 -11.34 -20.60
CA ILE A 160 -24.52 -11.14 -20.22
C ILE A 160 -24.39 -9.82 -19.47
N THR A 161 -23.48 -9.74 -18.51
CA THR A 161 -23.00 -8.46 -17.98
C THR A 161 -21.69 -8.05 -18.65
N SER A 162 -21.31 -6.78 -18.55
CA SER A 162 -20.06 -6.28 -19.12
C SER A 162 -19.57 -5.05 -18.37
N GLN A 163 -18.28 -5.01 -18.05
CA GLN A 163 -17.61 -3.89 -17.39
C GLN A 163 -16.26 -3.64 -18.07
N TYR A 164 -15.94 -2.37 -18.33
CA TYR A 164 -14.60 -1.95 -18.74
C TYR A 164 -13.76 -1.62 -17.51
N LEU A 165 -12.51 -2.06 -17.52
CA LEU A 165 -11.51 -1.76 -16.51
C LEU A 165 -10.27 -1.17 -17.18
N SER A 166 -10.04 0.12 -16.91
CA SER A 166 -8.91 0.87 -17.44
C SER A 166 -7.61 0.58 -16.70
N GLN A 167 -6.49 0.95 -17.31
CA GLN A 167 -5.18 0.84 -16.69
C GLN A 167 -4.87 2.14 -15.91
N SER A 168 -4.83 2.07 -14.58
CA SER A 168 -4.32 3.15 -13.73
C SER A 168 -2.90 2.89 -13.23
N HIS A 169 -2.45 1.63 -13.22
CA HIS A 169 -1.12 1.22 -12.77
C HIS A 169 -0.25 0.65 -13.90
N SER A 170 1.00 1.12 -14.02
CA SER A 170 1.87 0.78 -15.16
C SER A 170 2.25 -0.70 -15.28
N GLN A 171 2.20 -1.46 -14.18
CA GLN A 171 2.46 -2.90 -14.19
C GLN A 171 1.20 -3.73 -14.39
N SER A 172 0.03 -3.10 -14.48
CA SER A 172 -1.22 -3.81 -14.64
C SER A 172 -1.42 -4.35 -16.06
N PRO A 173 -2.06 -5.51 -16.21
CA PRO A 173 -2.38 -6.09 -17.51
C PRO A 173 -3.51 -5.37 -18.25
N PHE A 174 -4.15 -4.38 -17.61
CA PHE A 174 -5.29 -3.65 -18.17
C PHE A 174 -4.87 -2.73 -19.33
N PRO A 175 -5.79 -2.37 -20.25
CA PRO A 175 -7.25 -2.51 -20.13
C PRO A 175 -7.84 -3.91 -20.31
N MET A 176 -8.97 -4.15 -19.67
CA MET A 176 -9.72 -5.41 -19.74
C MET A 176 -11.22 -5.15 -19.80
N ILE A 177 -11.95 -6.01 -20.52
CA ILE A 177 -13.41 -6.08 -20.47
C ILE A 177 -13.80 -7.43 -19.88
N TYR A 178 -14.74 -7.46 -18.94
CA TYR A 178 -15.17 -8.68 -18.29
C TYR A 178 -16.65 -8.68 -17.92
N GLY A 179 -17.19 -9.85 -17.63
CA GLY A 179 -18.56 -10.01 -17.14
C GLY A 179 -18.95 -11.44 -16.87
N GLU A 180 -20.25 -11.65 -16.65
CA GLU A 180 -20.90 -12.95 -16.49
C GLU A 180 -21.79 -13.29 -17.68
N ILE A 181 -22.02 -14.58 -17.88
CA ILE A 181 -22.91 -15.16 -18.89
C ILE A 181 -24.03 -15.91 -18.15
N MET A 182 -25.23 -15.35 -18.19
CA MET A 182 -26.41 -15.91 -17.52
C MET A 182 -27.29 -16.70 -18.49
N ASN A 183 -27.22 -16.41 -19.79
CA ASN A 183 -27.92 -17.19 -20.81
C ASN A 183 -27.11 -18.45 -21.21
N PRO A 184 -27.60 -19.68 -20.93
CA PRO A 184 -26.85 -20.89 -21.21
C PRO A 184 -26.67 -21.18 -22.70
N ASN A 185 -27.43 -20.52 -23.58
CA ASN A 185 -27.29 -20.67 -25.03
C ASN A 185 -26.10 -19.88 -25.59
N ILE A 186 -25.49 -18.98 -24.81
CA ILE A 186 -24.29 -18.25 -25.19
C ILE A 186 -23.08 -19.11 -24.86
N VAL A 187 -22.28 -19.43 -25.87
CA VAL A 187 -21.08 -20.28 -25.75
C VAL A 187 -19.79 -19.55 -26.10
N GLU A 188 -19.89 -18.39 -26.74
CA GLU A 188 -18.77 -17.57 -27.16
C GLU A 188 -19.12 -16.09 -26.91
N ILE A 189 -18.11 -15.31 -26.53
CA ILE A 189 -18.20 -13.86 -26.41
C ILE A 189 -17.19 -13.25 -27.38
N LYS A 190 -17.67 -12.36 -28.24
CA LYS A 190 -16.85 -11.58 -29.15
C LYS A 190 -16.89 -10.11 -28.74
N VAL A 191 -15.73 -9.49 -28.65
CA VAL A 191 -15.58 -8.07 -28.37
C VAL A 191 -15.02 -7.37 -29.60
N ILE A 192 -15.68 -6.31 -30.06
CA ILE A 192 -15.33 -5.60 -31.28
C ILE A 192 -15.07 -4.14 -30.92
N ASN A 193 -13.86 -3.64 -31.20
CA ASN A 193 -13.61 -2.20 -31.15
C ASN A 193 -14.28 -1.54 -32.37
N LEU A 194 -15.23 -0.63 -32.14
CA LEU A 194 -16.04 -0.04 -33.19
C LEU A 194 -15.27 0.98 -34.06
N GLU A 195 -14.18 1.54 -33.53
CA GLU A 195 -13.34 2.49 -34.26
C GLU A 195 -12.32 1.75 -35.16
N SER A 196 -11.65 0.74 -34.62
CA SER A 196 -10.60 0.00 -35.35
C SER A 196 -11.14 -1.23 -36.12
N ASN A 197 -12.38 -1.66 -35.84
CA ASN A 197 -12.95 -2.96 -36.27
C ASN A 197 -12.09 -4.17 -35.85
N LYS A 198 -11.26 -4.02 -34.81
CA LYS A 198 -10.47 -5.12 -34.27
C LYS A 198 -11.37 -6.01 -33.43
N GLU A 199 -11.32 -7.31 -33.69
CA GLU A 199 -12.04 -8.32 -32.93
C GLU A 199 -11.12 -8.97 -31.88
N TYR A 200 -11.68 -9.21 -30.71
CA TYR A 200 -11.07 -9.92 -29.60
C TYR A 200 -11.98 -11.09 -29.21
N GLU A 201 -11.38 -12.26 -29.07
CA GLU A 201 -12.05 -13.46 -28.57
C GLU A 201 -11.86 -13.51 -27.05
N ALA A 202 -12.97 -13.59 -26.30
CA ALA A 202 -12.90 -13.63 -24.85
C ALA A 202 -12.61 -15.04 -24.34
N GLU A 203 -11.89 -15.09 -23.23
CA GLU A 203 -11.78 -16.31 -22.44
C GLU A 203 -13.05 -16.51 -21.63
N ILE A 204 -13.53 -17.75 -21.55
CA ILE A 204 -14.71 -18.12 -20.76
C ILE A 204 -14.30 -19.19 -19.75
N THR A 205 -14.58 -18.92 -18.47
CA THR A 205 -14.33 -19.84 -17.38
C THR A 205 -15.63 -20.17 -16.66
N ILE A 206 -15.82 -21.45 -16.32
CA ILE A 206 -16.98 -21.94 -15.57
C ILE A 206 -16.47 -22.44 -14.22
N LYS A 207 -17.01 -21.87 -13.14
CA LYS A 207 -16.77 -22.35 -11.79
C LYS A 207 -18.04 -22.29 -10.96
N GLU A 208 -18.42 -23.43 -10.41
CA GLU A 208 -19.67 -23.59 -9.65
C GLU A 208 -20.89 -23.08 -10.45
N SER A 209 -21.57 -22.05 -9.97
CA SER A 209 -22.70 -21.40 -10.64
C SER A 209 -22.31 -20.24 -11.55
N HIS A 210 -21.04 -19.82 -11.56
CA HIS A 210 -20.57 -18.68 -12.34
C HIS A 210 -20.00 -19.12 -13.68
N LYS A 211 -20.48 -18.49 -14.75
CA LYS A 211 -19.88 -18.56 -16.09
C LYS A 211 -19.38 -17.17 -16.43
N ILE A 212 -18.11 -16.91 -16.14
CA ILE A 212 -17.49 -15.61 -16.36
C ILE A 212 -16.81 -15.57 -17.72
N TRP A 213 -16.61 -14.36 -18.22
CA TRP A 213 -15.82 -14.09 -19.40
C TRP A 213 -14.96 -12.85 -19.22
N PHE A 214 -13.81 -12.81 -19.89
CA PHE A 214 -12.93 -11.64 -19.90
C PHE A 214 -12.03 -11.58 -21.13
N VAL A 215 -11.54 -10.40 -21.45
CA VAL A 215 -10.57 -10.18 -22.52
C VAL A 215 -9.71 -8.94 -22.25
N PHE A 216 -8.40 -9.07 -22.45
CA PHE A 216 -7.48 -7.93 -22.43
C PHE A 216 -7.47 -7.23 -23.79
N VAL A 217 -7.58 -5.91 -23.80
CA VAL A 217 -7.65 -5.08 -25.01
C VAL A 217 -6.50 -4.09 -25.08
N ASP A 218 -6.28 -3.49 -26.25
CA ASP A 218 -5.15 -2.58 -26.45
C ASP A 218 -5.37 -1.24 -25.73
N ASN A 219 -4.36 -0.80 -24.96
CA ASN A 219 -4.40 0.43 -24.16
C ASN A 219 -4.48 1.75 -24.96
N ASN A 220 -4.29 1.71 -26.28
CA ASN A 220 -4.19 2.91 -27.12
C ASN A 220 -5.40 3.09 -28.05
N GLU A 221 -6.47 2.33 -27.85
CA GLU A 221 -7.69 2.43 -28.65
C GLU A 221 -8.75 3.26 -27.91
N GLU A 222 -9.63 3.93 -28.67
CA GLU A 222 -10.80 4.59 -28.08
C GLU A 222 -11.73 3.53 -27.45
N THR A 223 -12.31 3.88 -26.30
CA THR A 223 -13.13 2.97 -25.49
C THR A 223 -14.57 2.89 -26.02
N ASN A 224 -14.73 2.33 -27.21
CA ASN A 224 -16.04 2.06 -27.83
C ASN A 224 -16.06 0.60 -28.30
N TYR A 225 -16.57 -0.27 -27.44
CA TYR A 225 -16.63 -1.70 -27.70
C TYR A 225 -18.06 -2.18 -27.85
N GLU A 226 -18.29 -3.09 -28.80
CA GLU A 226 -19.49 -3.91 -28.88
C GLU A 226 -19.16 -5.31 -28.34
N VAL A 227 -19.94 -5.78 -27.37
CA VAL A 227 -19.83 -7.11 -26.79
C VAL A 227 -21.00 -7.96 -27.30
N GLN A 228 -20.69 -9.01 -28.04
CA GLN A 228 -21.67 -9.94 -28.61
C GLN A 228 -21.60 -11.30 -27.93
N GLY A 229 -22.75 -11.79 -27.47
CA GLY A 229 -22.91 -13.17 -27.04
C GLY A 229 -23.41 -14.05 -28.17
N LEU A 230 -22.66 -15.08 -28.51
CA LEU A 230 -22.93 -15.95 -29.67
C LEU A 230 -23.37 -17.35 -29.22
N SER A 231 -24.30 -17.92 -29.97
CA SER A 231 -24.73 -19.32 -29.82
C SER A 231 -23.76 -20.30 -30.48
N GLU A 232 -23.94 -21.61 -30.28
CA GLU A 232 -23.15 -22.67 -30.93
C GLU A 232 -23.15 -22.59 -32.47
N LYS A 233 -24.13 -21.92 -33.07
CA LYS A 233 -24.23 -21.72 -34.53
C LYS A 233 -23.53 -20.44 -35.01
N GLY A 234 -22.95 -19.66 -34.10
CA GLY A 234 -22.41 -18.33 -34.37
C GLY A 234 -23.48 -17.24 -34.56
N GLU A 235 -24.73 -17.51 -34.17
CA GLU A 235 -25.80 -16.50 -34.20
C GLU A 235 -25.71 -15.60 -32.98
N VAL A 236 -25.84 -14.28 -33.17
CA VAL A 236 -25.87 -13.29 -32.08
C VAL A 236 -27.14 -13.47 -31.26
N VAL A 237 -26.98 -13.84 -29.99
CA VAL A 237 -28.06 -13.96 -29.01
C VAL A 237 -28.31 -12.62 -28.32
N THR A 238 -27.25 -11.86 -28.05
CA THR A 238 -27.30 -10.55 -27.38
C THR A 238 -26.13 -9.68 -27.85
N SER A 239 -26.31 -8.36 -27.80
CA SER A 239 -25.25 -7.39 -28.06
C SER A 239 -25.42 -6.17 -27.16
N ASN A 240 -24.34 -5.75 -26.50
CA ASN A 240 -24.29 -4.59 -25.61
C ASN A 240 -23.13 -3.67 -26.00
N LEU A 241 -23.30 -2.36 -25.83
CA LEU A 241 -22.20 -1.40 -25.95
C LEU A 241 -21.50 -1.24 -24.60
N VAL A 242 -20.19 -1.09 -24.64
CA VAL A 242 -19.35 -0.84 -23.47
C VAL A 242 -18.41 0.32 -23.79
N ASN A 243 -18.44 1.34 -22.95
CA ASN A 243 -17.54 2.47 -22.99
C ASN A 243 -17.04 2.81 -21.57
N GLU A 244 -16.00 3.64 -21.47
CA GLU A 244 -15.42 4.03 -20.18
C GLU A 244 -16.40 4.88 -19.34
N ASP A 245 -17.20 5.74 -19.98
CA ASP A 245 -18.08 6.69 -19.32
C ASP A 245 -19.31 6.04 -18.65
N GLU A 246 -19.87 4.97 -19.22
CA GLU A 246 -21.01 4.23 -18.67
C GLU A 246 -20.59 3.23 -17.58
N SER A 247 -19.29 2.92 -17.49
CA SER A 247 -18.73 2.04 -16.47
C SER A 247 -18.60 2.70 -15.08
N SER A 248 -18.80 4.03 -14.99
CA SER A 248 -18.62 4.88 -13.80
C SER A 248 -19.91 5.18 -13.03
N SER A 249 -21.10 4.76 -13.47
CA SER A 249 -22.35 5.02 -12.73
C SER A 249 -22.59 3.96 -11.66
N GLY A 250 -21.80 3.98 -10.59
CA GLY A 250 -21.99 3.12 -9.43
C GLY A 250 -21.41 3.75 -8.17
N ILE A 251 -22.29 4.33 -7.35
CA ILE A 251 -22.08 4.87 -5.99
C ILE A 251 -21.66 6.36 -5.93
N ASP A 252 -22.65 7.26 -6.04
CA ASP A 252 -22.61 8.51 -5.27
C ASP A 252 -22.77 8.14 -3.79
N LEU A 253 -21.69 8.22 -3.02
CA LEU A 253 -21.77 8.21 -1.56
C LEU A 253 -22.48 9.51 -1.15
N VAL A 254 -23.76 9.39 -0.82
CA VAL A 254 -24.49 10.42 -0.10
C VAL A 254 -23.92 10.46 1.32
N ASP A 255 -23.09 11.47 1.59
CA ASP A 255 -22.70 11.84 2.95
C ASP A 255 -23.95 12.26 3.74
N GLU A 256 -24.30 11.51 4.80
CA GLU A 256 -25.10 12.00 5.94
C GLU A 256 -24.22 12.49 7.08
#